data_AF-A0A0C9TUH6-F1
#
_entry.id   AF-A0A0C9TUH6-F1
#
_cell.length_a   1.000
_cell.length_b   1.000
_cell.length_c   1.000
_cell.angle_alpha   90.00
_cell.angle_beta   90.00
_cell.angle_gamma   90.00
#
_symmetry.space_group_name_H-M   'P 1'
#
loop_
_entity.id
_entity.type
_entity.pdbx_description
1 polymer ?
#
loop_
_entity_poly.entity_id
_entity_poly.type
_entity_poly.pdbx_seq_one_letter_code
_entity_poly.pdbx_strand_id
1 'polypeptide(L)'
;GSLIVFLLKAALEGKTATGWEGYYFGESGEHKQRDAYDAIARALHARGIGGLEPTQFSLEELVKYFGPLETIYGGIPVTYILGTNARCKGDRARALGWKPTHTNEDFLSSIEPEVEYVLKKQSENA
;
A
#
# COMPACT_ATOMS: atom_id res chain seq x y z
N GLY A 1 -16.19 -4.17 -5.50
CA GLY A 1 -16.93 -2.91 -5.22
C GLY A 1 -16.43 -2.30 -3.92
N SER A 2 -16.55 -0.98 -3.73
CA SER A 2 -16.05 -0.29 -2.54
C SER A 2 -16.58 -0.90 -1.23
N LEU A 3 -15.68 -1.27 -0.31
CA LEU A 3 -16.05 -1.76 1.02
C LEU A 3 -16.82 -0.70 1.82
N ILE A 4 -16.37 0.56 1.77
CA ILE A 4 -16.97 1.65 2.56
C ILE A 4 -18.45 1.81 2.20
N VAL A 5 -18.76 1.84 0.90
CA VAL A 5 -20.14 1.98 0.41
C VAL A 5 -20.98 0.75 0.80
N PHE A 6 -20.40 -0.45 0.70
CA PHE A 6 -21.06 -1.69 1.10
C PHE A 6 -21.39 -1.70 2.60
N LEU A 7 -20.43 -1.37 3.46
CA LEU A 7 -20.61 -1.35 4.91
C LEU A 7 -21.59 -0.28 5.35
N LEU A 8 -21.62 0.89 4.71
CA LEU A 8 -22.61 1.92 5.02
C LEU A 8 -24.04 1.41 4.80
N LYS A 9 -24.28 0.70 3.70
CA LYS A 9 -25.59 0.08 3.43
C LYS A 9 -25.92 -1.00 4.47
N ALA A 10 -24.96 -1.89 4.75
CA ALA A 10 -25.14 -2.93 5.76
C ALA A 10 -25.41 -2.35 7.16
N ALA A 11 -24.78 -1.24 7.52
CA ALA A 11 -24.97 -0.55 8.79
C ALA A 11 -26.35 0.09 8.90
N LEU A 12 -26.83 0.74 7.83
CA LEU A 12 -28.20 1.28 7.75
C LEU A 12 -29.27 0.18 7.89
N GLU A 13 -28.96 -1.05 7.47
CA GLU A 13 -29.81 -2.23 7.63
C GLU A 13 -29.62 -2.95 8.99
N GLY A 14 -28.77 -2.43 9.87
CA GLY A 14 -28.49 -3.04 11.19
C GLY A 14 -27.71 -4.35 11.13
N LYS A 15 -27.00 -4.62 10.03
CA LYS A 15 -26.27 -5.89 9.80
C LYS A 15 -24.81 -5.85 10.25
N THR A 16 -24.28 -4.67 10.59
CA THR A 16 -22.90 -4.53 11.06
C THR A 16 -22.82 -4.66 12.58
N ALA A 17 -21.75 -5.27 13.06
CA ALA A 17 -21.42 -5.29 14.48
C ALA A 17 -20.80 -3.95 14.93
N THR A 18 -20.72 -3.74 16.24
CA THR A 18 -20.12 -2.58 16.89
C THR A 18 -19.02 -2.99 17.87
N GLY A 19 -18.25 -2.03 18.39
CA GLY A 19 -17.14 -2.30 19.31
C GLY A 19 -16.04 -3.16 18.67
N TRP A 20 -15.52 -4.14 19.40
CA TRP A 20 -14.45 -5.03 18.93
C TRP A 20 -14.81 -5.90 17.73
N GLU A 21 -16.10 -6.16 17.54
CA GLU A 21 -16.60 -6.91 16.38
C GLU A 21 -16.88 -6.01 15.17
N GLY A 22 -16.85 -4.68 15.35
CA GLY A 22 -17.14 -3.69 14.32
C GLY A 22 -15.97 -3.35 13.37
N TYR A 23 -14.86 -4.08 13.43
CA TYR A 23 -13.72 -3.88 12.54
C TYR A 23 -13.85 -4.72 11.27
N TYR A 24 -13.86 -4.05 10.13
CA TYR A 24 -13.97 -4.64 8.80
C TYR A 24 -12.77 -4.22 7.93
N PHE A 25 -12.08 -5.20 7.34
CA PHE A 25 -10.89 -4.95 6.52
C PHE A 25 -11.21 -5.05 5.03
N GLY A 26 -10.79 -4.04 4.28
CA GLY A 26 -10.95 -3.93 2.82
C GLY A 26 -9.80 -4.54 2.06
N GLU A 27 -9.43 -5.78 2.38
CA GLU A 27 -8.41 -6.50 1.63
C GLU A 27 -9.01 -7.26 0.45
N SER A 28 -8.25 -7.36 -0.63
CA SER A 28 -8.59 -8.10 -1.84
C SER A 28 -7.55 -9.15 -2.24
N GLY A 29 -6.53 -9.35 -1.41
CA GLY A 29 -5.36 -10.15 -1.69
C GLY A 29 -4.20 -9.83 -0.75
N GLU A 30 -3.09 -10.52 -0.94
CA GLU A 30 -1.84 -10.33 -0.20
C GLU A 30 -0.66 -10.27 -1.18
N HIS A 31 0.18 -9.22 -1.12
CA HIS A 31 1.42 -9.12 -1.88
C HIS A 31 2.64 -9.08 -0.95
N LYS A 32 3.83 -9.39 -1.49
CA LYS A 32 5.07 -9.07 -0.81
C LYS A 32 5.46 -7.64 -1.18
N GLN A 33 5.88 -6.86 -0.20
CA GLN A 33 6.38 -5.50 -0.42
C GLN A 33 7.57 -5.47 -1.39
N ARG A 34 8.39 -6.54 -1.38
CA ARG A 34 9.48 -6.72 -2.35
C ARG A 34 8.98 -6.72 -3.80
N ASP A 35 7.87 -7.39 -4.09
CA ASP A 35 7.33 -7.49 -5.46
C ASP A 35 6.92 -6.11 -5.99
N ALA A 36 6.39 -5.25 -5.11
CA ALA A 36 6.07 -3.86 -5.45
C ALA A 36 7.34 -3.04 -5.73
N TYR A 37 8.38 -3.18 -4.91
CA TYR A 37 9.66 -2.49 -5.13
C TYR A 37 10.35 -2.93 -6.42
N ASP A 38 10.29 -4.22 -6.76
CA ASP A 38 10.84 -4.74 -8.00
C ASP A 38 10.07 -4.21 -9.21
N ALA A 39 8.74 -4.09 -9.11
CA ALA A 39 7.92 -3.47 -10.15
C ALA A 39 8.26 -1.97 -10.35
N ILE A 40 8.44 -1.22 -9.25
CA ILE A 40 8.87 0.19 -9.29
C ILE A 40 10.25 0.32 -9.96
N ALA A 41 11.22 -0.51 -9.55
CA ALA A 41 12.58 -0.47 -10.11
C ALA A 41 12.57 -0.73 -11.63
N ARG A 42 11.83 -1.75 -12.09
CA ARG A 42 11.66 -2.04 -13.51
C ARG A 42 11.00 -0.87 -14.27
N ALA A 43 9.95 -0.26 -13.71
CA ALA A 43 9.25 0.86 -14.34
C ALA A 43 10.12 2.12 -14.46
N LEU A 44 10.95 2.41 -13.45
CA LEU A 44 11.93 3.50 -13.46
C LEU A 44 13.08 3.22 -14.43
N HIS A 45 13.62 1.99 -14.43
CA HIS A 45 14.70 1.59 -15.31
C HIS A 45 14.31 1.69 -16.78
N ALA A 46 13.08 1.30 -17.14
CA ALA A 46 12.52 1.47 -18.49
C ALA A 46 12.50 2.94 -18.96
N ARG A 47 12.55 3.89 -18.01
CA ARG A 47 12.60 5.34 -18.25
C ARG A 47 14.02 5.91 -18.08
N GLY A 48 15.04 5.06 -18.01
CA GLY A 48 16.45 5.44 -17.88
C GLY A 48 16.87 5.87 -16.47
N ILE A 49 16.06 5.57 -15.44
CA ILE A 49 16.33 5.96 -14.05
C ILE A 49 16.67 4.72 -13.23
N GLY A 50 17.90 4.68 -12.68
CA GLY A 50 18.33 3.59 -11.80
C GLY A 50 18.52 2.23 -12.49
N GLY A 51 18.66 1.18 -11.68
CA GLY A 51 18.86 -0.20 -12.12
C GLY A 51 17.56 -1.01 -12.17
N LEU A 52 17.65 -2.23 -12.72
CA LEU A 52 16.53 -3.18 -12.82
C LEU A 52 16.00 -3.67 -11.46
N GLU A 53 16.84 -3.66 -10.44
CA GLU A 53 16.54 -4.15 -9.10
C GLU A 53 16.64 -3.01 -8.09
N PRO A 54 15.76 -2.97 -7.07
CA PRO A 54 15.83 -1.97 -6.01
C PRO A 54 17.06 -2.21 -5.13
N THR A 55 17.75 -1.13 -4.81
CA THR A 55 18.88 -1.12 -3.88
C THR A 55 18.43 -0.77 -2.47
N GLN A 56 19.18 -1.22 -1.48
CA GLN A 56 18.96 -0.83 -0.10
C GLN A 56 19.41 0.62 0.12
N PHE A 57 18.61 1.40 0.85
CA PHE A 57 18.99 2.74 1.25
C PHE A 57 20.18 2.73 2.22
N SER A 58 21.11 3.68 2.05
CA SER A 58 22.12 3.99 3.07
C SER A 58 21.48 4.71 4.28
N LEU A 59 22.21 4.79 5.39
CA LEU A 59 21.73 5.53 6.57
C LEU A 59 21.52 7.01 6.25
N GLU A 60 22.40 7.61 5.45
CA GLU A 60 22.31 9.00 5.02
C GLU A 60 21.06 9.24 4.17
N GLU A 61 20.75 8.32 3.25
CA GLU A 61 19.54 8.40 2.43
C GLU A 61 18.27 8.22 3.27
N LEU A 62 18.30 7.31 4.24
CA LEU A 62 17.18 7.13 5.17
C LEU A 62 16.90 8.41 5.95
N VAL A 63 17.93 9.06 6.48
CA VAL A 63 17.79 10.33 7.20
C VAL A 63 17.29 11.45 6.27
N LYS A 64 17.83 11.51 5.04
CA LYS A 64 17.46 12.53 4.05
C LYS A 64 16.00 12.43 3.62
N TYR A 65 15.51 11.23 3.33
CA TYR A 65 14.19 11.03 2.73
C TYR A 65 13.08 10.73 3.75
N PHE A 66 13.42 10.18 4.92
CA PHE A 66 12.44 9.75 5.93
C PHE A 66 12.61 10.44 7.29
N GLY A 67 13.59 11.33 7.44
CA GLY A 67 13.87 12.08 8.66
C GLY A 67 14.78 11.33 9.64
N PRO A 68 15.13 11.96 10.78
CA PRO A 68 16.03 11.37 11.77
C PRO A 68 15.52 10.02 12.28
N LEU A 69 16.41 9.03 12.37
CA LEU A 69 16.09 7.66 12.82
C LEU A 69 15.61 7.60 14.28
N GLU A 70 15.89 8.65 15.05
CA GLU A 70 15.56 8.82 16.47
C GLU A 70 14.08 9.11 16.69
N THR A 71 13.42 9.63 15.65
CA THR A 71 11.98 9.83 15.63
C THR A 71 11.33 8.55 15.14
N ILE A 72 10.41 7.95 15.91
CA ILE A 72 9.07 7.52 15.49
C ILE A 72 8.39 6.59 16.53
N TYR A 73 7.06 6.75 16.62
CA TYR A 73 6.04 5.93 17.30
C TYR A 73 6.56 4.67 17.99
N GLY A 74 6.73 4.73 19.31
CA GLY A 74 7.03 3.55 20.14
C GLY A 74 8.47 3.02 20.04
N GLY A 75 9.42 3.80 19.49
CA GLY A 75 10.85 3.45 19.47
C GLY A 75 11.29 2.60 18.27
N ILE A 76 10.45 2.48 17.23
CA ILE A 76 10.80 1.83 15.96
C ILE A 76 10.90 2.91 14.88
N PRO A 77 12.06 3.06 14.20
CA PRO A 77 12.17 4.05 13.14
C PRO A 77 11.18 3.74 12.01
N VAL A 78 10.42 4.74 11.51
CA VAL A 78 9.39 4.54 10.45
C VAL A 78 9.94 3.84 9.22
N THR A 79 11.23 4.04 8.96
CA THR A 79 11.97 3.43 7.87
C THR A 79 11.91 1.91 7.89
N TYR A 80 11.87 1.30 9.08
CA TYR A 80 11.71 -0.15 9.22
C TYR A 80 10.28 -0.61 8.91
N ILE A 81 9.27 0.21 9.22
CA ILE A 81 7.87 -0.18 9.03
C ILE A 81 7.52 -0.19 7.53
N LEU A 82 8.01 0.79 6.76
CA LEU A 82 7.67 0.95 5.35
C LEU A 82 8.12 -0.22 4.46
N GLY A 83 9.19 -0.93 4.84
CA GLY A 83 9.71 -2.10 4.12
C GLY A 83 9.08 -3.44 4.52
N THR A 84 8.16 -3.46 5.50
CA THR A 84 7.59 -4.71 6.02
C THR A 84 6.34 -5.15 5.24
N ASN A 85 5.99 -6.43 5.37
CA ASN A 85 4.72 -6.96 4.86
C ASN A 85 3.62 -6.78 5.90
N ALA A 86 2.53 -6.12 5.51
CA ALA A 86 1.31 -6.00 6.30
C ALA A 86 0.23 -6.95 5.75
N ARG A 87 -0.46 -7.67 6.64
CA ARG A 87 -1.50 -8.64 6.28
C ARG A 87 -2.70 -8.49 7.20
N CYS A 88 -3.90 -8.65 6.64
CA CYS A 88 -5.15 -8.72 7.38
C CYS A 88 -6.14 -9.64 6.65
N LYS A 89 -7.25 -9.98 7.29
CA LYS A 89 -8.30 -10.82 6.70
C LYS A 89 -9.63 -10.07 6.69
N GLY A 90 -10.25 -10.00 5.51
CA GLY A 90 -11.55 -9.38 5.27
C GLY A 90 -12.76 -10.26 5.62
N ASP A 91 -12.58 -11.27 6.48
CA ASP A 91 -13.57 -12.34 6.71
C ASP A 91 -14.94 -11.80 7.14
N ARG A 92 -14.99 -10.81 8.04
CA ARG A 92 -16.25 -10.21 8.50
C ARG A 92 -17.01 -9.51 7.37
N ALA A 93 -16.31 -8.81 6.48
CA ALA A 93 -16.95 -8.15 5.35
C ALA A 93 -17.47 -9.17 4.34
N ARG A 94 -16.70 -10.24 4.06
CA ARG A 94 -17.12 -11.32 3.17
C ARG A 94 -18.31 -12.10 3.73
N ALA A 95 -18.38 -12.31 5.04
CA ALA A 95 -19.52 -12.95 5.70
C ALA A 95 -20.83 -12.16 5.51
N LEU A 96 -20.76 -10.83 5.37
CA LEU A 96 -21.92 -9.99 5.03
C LEU A 96 -22.28 -10.02 3.53
N GLY A 97 -21.46 -10.65 2.68
CA GLY A 97 -21.65 -10.74 1.25
C GLY A 97 -20.83 -9.76 0.42
N TRP A 98 -19.88 -9.03 1.03
CA TRP A 98 -18.97 -8.17 0.28
C TRP A 98 -18.06 -9.02 -0.62
N LYS A 99 -17.88 -8.57 -1.86
CA LYS A 99 -17.00 -9.19 -2.86
C LYS A 99 -15.99 -8.16 -3.37
N PRO A 100 -14.68 -8.29 -3.03
CA PRO A 100 -13.64 -7.48 -3.64
C PRO A 100 -13.58 -7.74 -5.15
N THR A 101 -13.14 -6.73 -5.91
CA THR A 101 -13.14 -6.77 -7.38
C THR A 101 -11.76 -6.69 -8.01
N HIS A 102 -10.73 -6.33 -7.23
CA HIS A 102 -9.37 -6.20 -7.71
C HIS A 102 -8.51 -7.33 -7.16
N THR A 103 -7.48 -7.73 -7.90
CA THR A 103 -6.52 -8.75 -7.50
C THR A 103 -5.16 -8.16 -7.18
N ASN A 104 -4.20 -9.01 -6.80
CA ASN A 104 -2.81 -8.60 -6.62
C ASN A 104 -2.18 -8.15 -7.94
N GLU A 105 -2.56 -8.78 -9.05
CA GLU A 105 -2.10 -8.44 -10.39
C GLU A 105 -2.58 -7.04 -10.78
N ASP A 106 -3.84 -6.69 -10.47
CA ASP A 106 -4.34 -5.33 -10.67
C ASP A 106 -3.49 -4.32 -9.89
N PHE A 107 -3.17 -4.61 -8.62
CA PHE A 107 -2.28 -3.76 -7.83
C PHE A 107 -0.89 -3.61 -8.48
N LEU A 108 -0.21 -4.71 -8.84
CA LEU A 108 1.12 -4.64 -9.44
C LEU A 108 1.09 -3.91 -10.79
N SER A 109 0.05 -4.10 -11.60
CA SER A 109 -0.13 -3.39 -12.87
C SER A 109 -0.36 -1.89 -12.69
N SER A 110 -0.92 -1.46 -11.55
CA SER A 110 -1.15 -0.05 -11.27
C SER A 110 0.13 0.75 -10.99
N ILE A 111 1.24 0.07 -10.68
CA ILE A 111 2.50 0.70 -10.29
C ILE A 111 3.12 1.50 -11.44
N GLU A 112 3.11 0.97 -12.66
CA GLU A 112 3.74 1.66 -13.79
C GLU A 112 3.04 2.99 -14.14
N PRO A 113 1.71 3.05 -14.28
CA PRO A 113 0.99 4.32 -14.43
C PRO A 113 1.27 5.32 -13.30
N GLU A 114 1.39 4.85 -12.05
CA GLU A 114 1.70 5.70 -10.90
C GLU A 114 3.12 6.29 -10.99
N VAL A 115 4.11 5.48 -11.38
CA VAL A 115 5.49 5.95 -11.62
C VAL A 115 5.51 7.03 -12.69
N GLU A 116 4.79 6.84 -13.79
CA GLU A 116 4.69 7.85 -14.85
C GLU A 116 4.05 9.15 -14.36
N TYR A 117 2.95 9.05 -13.59
CA TYR A 117 2.29 10.20 -13.01
C TYR A 117 3.22 10.99 -12.07
N VAL A 118 3.96 10.30 -11.19
CA VAL A 118 4.89 10.94 -10.25
C VAL A 118 6.04 11.64 -11.00
N LEU A 119 6.63 10.99 -12.00
CA LEU A 119 7.70 11.59 -12.80
C LEU A 119 7.22 12.84 -13.55
N LYS A 120 6.02 12.78 -14.14
CA LYS A 120 5.40 13.94 -14.76
C LYS A 120 5.21 15.08 -13.77
N LYS A 121 4.68 14.80 -12.58
CA LYS A 121 4.48 15.81 -11.53
C LYS A 121 5.78 16.43 -11.04
N GLN A 122 6.85 15.65 -10.94
CA GLN A 122 8.17 16.17 -10.59
C GLN A 122 8.72 17.10 -11.67
N SER A 123 8.53 16.77 -12.95
CA SER A 123 8.96 17.64 -14.06
C SER A 123 8.20 18.96 -14.14
N GLU A 124 6.93 18.99 -13.70
CA GLU A 124 6.11 20.22 -13.63
C GLU A 124 6.54 21.16 -12.49
N ASN A 125 7.22 20.62 -11.47
CA ASN A 125 7.64 21.36 -10.27
C ASN A 125 9.13 21.73 -10.26
N ALA A 126 9.87 21.38 -11.32
CA ALA A 126 11.30 21.66 -11.49
C ALA A 126 11.52 22.94 -12.31
#